data_AF-A0A2S6TWB4-F1
#
_entry.id   AF-A0A2S6TWB4-F1
#
_cell.length_a   1.000
_cell.length_b   1.000
_cell.length_c   1.000
_cell.angle_alpha   90.00
_cell.angle_beta   90.00
_cell.angle_gamma   90.00
#
_symmetry.space_group_name_H-M   'P 1'
#
loop_
_entity.id
_entity.type
_entity.pdbx_description
1 polymer ?
#
loop_
_entity_poly.entity_id
_entity_poly.type
_entity_poly.pdbx_seq_one_letter_code
_entity_poly.pdbx_strand_id
1 'polypeptide(L)' 'MVPEAGLAEEAQRAAVLKKVPLDGFMGKADWNGVCLETRTRGGVFWPIPVTLSASDERAGRRLPGP' A
#
# COMPACT_ATOMS: atom_id res chain seq x y z
N MET A 1 23.06 20.84 15.47
CA MET A 1 22.67 19.67 16.28
C MET A 1 21.23 19.38 15.95
N VAL A 2 20.98 18.46 15.02
CA VAL A 2 19.62 17.97 14.78
C VAL A 2 19.17 17.27 16.07
N PRO A 3 18.01 17.61 16.64
CA PRO A 3 17.53 16.94 17.84
C PRO A 3 17.44 15.43 17.60
N GLU A 4 17.87 14.61 18.55
CA GLU A 4 17.72 13.13 18.53
C GLU A 4 16.29 12.66 18.16
N ALA A 5 15.28 13.48 18.51
CA ALA A 5 13.89 13.26 18.12
C ALA A 5 13.68 13.20 16.59
N GLY A 6 14.47 13.93 15.81
CA GLY A 6 14.38 13.96 14.35
C GLY A 6 14.87 12.67 13.69
N LEU A 7 15.84 11.97 14.28
CA LEU A 7 16.36 10.71 13.77
C LEU A 7 15.36 9.55 13.98
N ALA A 8 14.62 9.57 15.09
CA ALA A 8 13.54 8.61 15.32
C ALA A 8 12.36 8.82 14.36
N GLU A 9 12.01 10.08 14.08
CA GLU A 9 10.94 10.43 13.13
C GLU A 9 11.35 10.12 11.68
N GLU A 10 12.60 10.38 11.28
CA GLU A 10 13.15 9.97 9.99
C GLU A 10 13.26 8.44 9.85
N ALA A 11 13.71 7.74 10.90
CA ALA A 11 13.76 6.28 10.90
C ALA A 11 12.35 5.67 10.77
N GLN A 12 11.34 6.30 11.37
CA GLN A 12 9.93 5.91 11.23
C GLN A 12 9.40 6.20 9.81
N ARG A 13 9.77 7.32 9.17
CA ARG A 13 9.47 7.61 7.76
C ARG A 13 10.15 6.63 6.79
N ALA A 14 11.42 6.30 7.02
CA ALA A 14 12.19 5.36 6.20
C ALA A 14 11.70 3.90 6.40
N ALA A 15 11.25 3.53 7.60
CA ALA A 15 10.69 2.22 7.89
C ALA A 15 9.34 1.98 7.19
N VAL A 16 8.54 3.02 6.93
CA VAL A 16 7.31 2.92 6.12
C VAL A 16 7.62 2.49 4.69
N LEU A 17 8.69 3.02 4.08
CA LEU A 17 9.08 2.66 2.72
C LEU A 17 9.68 1.24 2.64
N LYS A 18 10.31 0.75 3.72
CA LYS A 18 10.93 -0.59 3.80
C LYS A 18 9.95 -1.69 4.25
N LYS A 19 8.72 -1.34 4.64
CA LYS A 19 7.63 -2.25 5.04
C LYS A 19 6.36 -2.00 4.23
N VAL A 20 6.48 -1.66 2.96
CA VAL A 20 5.31 -1.61 2.06
C VAL A 20 4.70 -3.02 2.05
N PRO A 21 3.53 -3.26 2.65
CA PRO A 21 2.95 -4.60 2.82
C PRO A 21 2.22 -5.02 1.55
N LEU A 22 2.82 -4.74 0.40
CA LEU A 22 2.21 -5.02 -0.89
C LEU A 22 3.02 -6.13 -1.55
N ASP A 23 2.70 -7.37 -1.19
CA ASP A 23 3.09 -8.58 -1.93
C ASP A 23 2.33 -8.70 -3.27
N GLY A 24 1.69 -7.61 -3.72
CA GLY A 24 0.87 -7.52 -4.92
C GLY A 24 -0.04 -6.28 -4.92
N PHE A 25 -0.97 -6.24 -5.89
CA PHE A 25 -1.99 -5.20 -5.96
C PHE A 25 -3.05 -5.36 -4.87
N MET A 26 -3.67 -4.25 -4.43
CA MET A 26 -4.71 -4.28 -3.41
C MET A 26 -5.92 -5.08 -3.86
N GLY A 27 -6.41 -5.95 -2.98
CA GLY A 27 -7.74 -6.52 -3.09
C GLY A 27 -8.83 -5.50 -2.73
N LYS A 28 -10.10 -5.87 -2.97
CA LYS A 28 -11.25 -4.97 -2.76
C LYS A 28 -11.34 -4.38 -1.34
N ALA A 29 -11.01 -5.17 -0.31
CA ALA A 29 -11.08 -4.71 1.08
C ALA A 29 -10.04 -3.62 1.40
N ASP A 30 -8.79 -3.81 0.96
CA ASP A 30 -7.73 -2.81 1.15
C ASP A 30 -7.98 -1.56 0.32
N TRP A 31 -8.40 -1.72 -0.93
CA TRP A 31 -8.78 -0.60 -1.80
C TRP A 31 -9.90 0.26 -1.17
N ASN A 32 -10.96 -0.37 -0.65
CA ASN A 32 -12.05 0.33 0.02
C ASN A 32 -11.58 1.13 1.24
N GLY A 33 -10.79 0.51 2.13
CA GLY A 33 -10.27 1.20 3.31
C GLY A 33 -9.38 2.38 2.94
N VAL A 34 -8.56 2.24 1.89
CA VAL A 34 -7.68 3.32 1.44
C VAL A 34 -8.49 4.48 0.88
N CYS A 35 -9.51 4.20 0.05
CA CYS A 35 -10.34 5.24 -0.54
C CYS A 35 -11.22 5.98 0.48
N LEU A 36 -11.72 5.29 1.52
CA LEU A 36 -12.66 5.87 2.47
C LEU A 36 -11.99 6.39 3.74
N GLU A 37 -10.96 5.69 4.22
CA GLU A 37 -10.37 5.88 5.55
C GLU A 37 -8.88 6.21 5.50
N THR A 38 -8.28 6.28 4.30
CA THR A 38 -6.83 6.45 4.09
C THR A 38 -6.00 5.37 4.80
N ARG A 39 -6.57 4.16 4.95
CA ARG A 39 -5.94 3.03 5.65
C ARG A 39 -6.21 1.70 4.96
N THR A 40 -5.24 0.80 4.96
CA THR A 40 -5.48 -0.59 4.52
C THR A 40 -6.43 -1.31 5.48
N ARG A 41 -6.93 -2.50 5.11
CA ARG A 41 -7.75 -3.33 6.02
C ARG A 41 -7.00 -3.68 7.30
N GLY A 42 -5.67 -3.79 7.22
CA GLY A 42 -4.79 -4.00 8.37
C GLY A 42 -4.55 -2.76 9.24
N GLY A 43 -5.20 -1.63 8.94
CA GLY A 43 -5.09 -0.38 9.70
C GLY A 43 -3.85 0.46 9.38
N VAL A 44 -3.06 0.09 8.37
CA VAL A 44 -1.85 0.84 7.97
C VAL A 44 -2.26 2.11 7.25
N PHE A 45 -1.73 3.26 7.66
CA PHE A 45 -1.95 4.53 6.94
C PHE A 45 -1.38 4.45 5.52
N TRP A 46 -2.24 4.63 4.54
CA TRP A 46 -1.89 4.51 3.13
C TRP A 46 -2.85 5.36 2.28
N PRO A 47 -2.42 6.54 1.79
CA PRO A 47 -3.33 7.51 1.18
C PRO A 47 -3.59 7.30 -0.32
N ILE A 48 -2.83 6.44 -1.01
CA ILE A 48 -2.90 6.28 -2.48
C ILE A 48 -3.21 4.82 -2.82
N PRO A 49 -4.35 4.50 -3.45
CA PRO A 49 -4.67 3.11 -3.79
C PRO A 49 -3.68 2.53 -4.83
N VAL A 50 -3.23 1.30 -4.60
CA VAL A 50 -2.34 0.56 -5.53
C VAL A 50 -3.13 -0.59 -6.15
N THR A 51 -3.56 -0.42 -7.41
CA THR A 51 -4.43 -1.37 -8.13
C THR A 51 -3.89 -1.65 -9.53
N LEU A 52 -4.27 -2.81 -10.11
CA LEU A 52 -4.01 -3.14 -11.51
C LEU A 52 -5.31 -2.96 -12.30
N SER A 53 -5.38 -1.90 -13.09
CA SER A 53 -6.49 -1.69 -14.02
C SER A 53 -6.36 -2.62 -15.23
N ALA A 54 -7.47 -3.23 -15.64
CA ALA A 54 -7.57 -4.07 -16.82
C ALA A 54 -8.83 -3.71 -17.61
N SER A 55 -8.79 -3.88 -18.93
CA SER A 55 -10.01 -3.86 -19.75
C SER A 55 -10.88 -5.08 -19.42
N ASP A 56 -12.18 -4.99 -19.69
CA ASP A 56 -13.11 -6.11 -19.49
C ASP A 56 -12.66 -7.39 -20.21
N GLU A 57 -12.08 -7.24 -21.42
CA GLU A 57 -11.51 -8.35 -22.19
C GLU A 57 -10.39 -9.08 -21.44
N ARG A 58 -9.60 -8.35 -20.66
CA ARG A 58 -8.47 -8.90 -19.88
C ARG A 58 -8.89 -9.34 -18.48
N ALA A 59 -9.99 -8.80 -17.95
CA ALA A 59 -10.52 -9.16 -16.66
C ALA A 59 -10.95 -10.64 -16.65
N GLY A 60 -10.28 -11.46 -15.82
CA GLY A 60 -10.52 -12.91 -15.73
C GLY A 60 -9.56 -13.78 -16.54
N ARG A 61 -8.77 -13.20 -17.45
CA ARG A 61 -7.70 -13.92 -18.15
C ARG A 61 -6.46 -14.02 -17.27
N ARG A 62 -6.48 -14.97 -16.33
CA ARG A 62 -5.33 -15.25 -15.47
C ARG A 62 -4.25 -15.98 -16.27
N LEU A 63 -3.13 -15.32 -16.50
CA LEU A 63 -1.92 -16.02 -16.96
C LEU A 63 -1.39 -16.89 -15.82
N PRO A 64 -0.82 -18.07 -16.11
CA PRO A 64 -0.08 -18.81 -15.10
C PRO A 64 1.01 -17.90 -14.51
N GLY A 65 1.09 -17.88 -13.18
CA GLY A 65 2.14 -17.14 -12.49
C GLY A 65 3.49 -17.86 -12.60
N PRO A 66 4.59 -17.24 -12.14
CA PRO A 66 5.79 -17.98 -11.81
C PRO A 66 5.49 -19.12 -10.81
#